data_AF-A0A226DLQ9-F1
#
_entry.id   AF-A0A226DLQ9-F1
#
_cell.length_a   1.000
_cell.length_b   1.000
_cell.length_c   1.000
_cell.angle_alpha   90.00
_cell.angle_beta   90.00
_cell.angle_gamma   90.00
#
_symmetry.space_group_name_H-M   'P 1'
#
loop_
_entity.id
_entity.type
_entity.pdbx_description
1 polymer ?
#
loop_
_entity_poly.entity_id
_entity_poly.type
_entity_poly.pdbx_seq_one_letter_code
_entity_poly.pdbx_strand_id
1 'polypeptide(L)'
;MSFGHLLLNCVENLCHSLGKLCNITGNRTQQILLFYNTFEIILRILNDGISTLLALAMGLACVVEVVVNFLAIKGRAIVPGAFYPIFPSVGVGIPVVSYTLLADAVNVGECAKHLKPACDNHISKRKDTVRYMKRRIRAVKVVQLSGGILSYTLFYLSKCTKAMFYSCMLYYTNVACLSISL
;
A
#
# COMPACT_ATOMS: atom_id res chain seq x y z
N MET A 1 5.60 7.44 -15.89
CA MET A 1 4.13 7.47 -15.77
C MET A 1 3.72 6.22 -15.00
N SER A 2 3.54 6.39 -13.69
CA SER A 2 3.56 5.31 -12.71
C SER A 2 2.26 4.52 -12.70
N PHE A 3 2.38 3.20 -12.59
CA PHE A 3 1.30 2.25 -12.36
C PHE A 3 0.34 2.69 -11.23
N GLY A 4 0.88 3.38 -10.22
CA GLY A 4 0.12 4.03 -9.16
C GLY A 4 -0.89 5.06 -9.65
N HIS A 5 -0.56 5.89 -10.64
CA HIS A 5 -1.48 6.91 -11.18
C HIS A 5 -2.61 6.30 -12.01
N LEU A 6 -2.37 5.14 -12.65
CA LEU A 6 -3.40 4.35 -13.33
C LEU A 6 -4.33 3.67 -12.32
N LEU A 7 -3.78 3.09 -11.25
CA LEU A 7 -4.57 2.53 -10.16
C LEU A 7 -5.39 3.60 -9.45
N LEU A 8 -4.79 4.77 -9.17
CA LEU A 8 -5.48 5.89 -8.53
C LEU A 8 -6.56 6.45 -9.44
N ASN A 9 -6.28 6.68 -10.73
CA ASN A 9 -7.30 7.09 -11.69
C ASN A 9 -8.40 6.04 -11.84
N CYS A 10 -8.08 4.74 -11.78
CA CYS A 10 -9.06 3.67 -11.84
C CYS A 10 -9.95 3.67 -10.59
N VAL A 11 -9.35 3.80 -9.40
CA VAL A 11 -10.06 3.90 -8.12
C VAL A 11 -10.89 5.18 -8.03
N GLU A 12 -10.38 6.32 -8.48
CA GLU A 12 -11.10 7.60 -8.55
C GLU A 12 -12.23 7.57 -9.57
N ASN A 13 -12.01 7.04 -10.77
CA ASN A 13 -13.10 6.82 -11.73
C ASN A 13 -14.13 5.84 -11.20
N LEU A 14 -13.72 4.81 -10.44
CA LEU A 14 -14.65 3.91 -9.75
C LEU A 14 -15.44 4.65 -8.68
N CYS A 15 -14.79 5.48 -7.87
CA CYS A 15 -15.42 6.25 -6.79
C CYS A 15 -16.41 7.28 -7.37
N HIS A 16 -16.05 7.94 -8.47
CA HIS A 16 -16.88 8.88 -9.20
C HIS A 16 -18.05 8.18 -9.94
N SER A 17 -17.80 7.01 -10.53
CA SER A 17 -18.85 6.18 -11.16
C SER A 17 -19.83 5.64 -10.13
N LEU A 18 -19.36 5.26 -8.93
CA LEU A 18 -20.19 4.89 -7.79
C LEU A 18 -21.03 6.07 -7.29
N GLY A 19 -20.45 7.29 -7.23
CA GLY A 19 -21.19 8.51 -6.93
C GLY A 19 -22.33 8.79 -7.93
N LYS A 20 -22.07 8.60 -9.23
CA LYS A 20 -23.10 8.73 -10.29
C LYS A 20 -24.15 7.62 -10.24
N LEU A 21 -23.76 6.37 -9.98
CA LEU A 21 -24.67 5.22 -9.88
C LEU A 21 -25.57 5.29 -8.63
N CYS A 22 -25.09 5.87 -7.54
CA CYS A 22 -25.87 6.07 -6.31
C CYS A 22 -27.03 7.06 -6.47
N ASN A 23 -26.97 7.96 -7.45
CA ASN A 23 -27.99 8.99 -7.67
C ASN A 23 -29.23 8.46 -8.45
N ILE A 24 -29.22 7.21 -8.92
CA ILE A 24 -30.26 6.68 -9.84
C ILE A 24 -30.92 5.42 -9.26
N THR A 25 -32.17 5.60 -8.80
CA THR A 25 -33.38 4.73 -8.77
C THR A 25 -33.32 3.24 -8.30
N GLY A 26 -34.38 2.82 -7.60
CA GLY A 26 -34.49 1.64 -6.70
C GLY A 26 -34.21 0.23 -7.24
N ASN A 27 -34.20 -0.03 -8.55
CA ASN A 27 -33.90 -1.36 -9.10
C ASN A 27 -32.38 -1.65 -9.22
N ARG A 28 -31.52 -0.64 -9.06
CA ARG A 28 -30.05 -0.78 -9.16
C ARG A 28 -29.34 -0.98 -7.82
N THR A 29 -30.06 -1.15 -6.71
CA THR A 29 -29.45 -1.45 -5.40
C THR A 29 -28.71 -2.79 -5.40
N GLN A 30 -29.21 -3.79 -6.13
CA GLN A 30 -28.49 -5.03 -6.39
C GLN A 30 -27.25 -4.83 -7.25
N GLN A 31 -27.28 -3.90 -8.22
CA GLN A 31 -26.10 -3.57 -9.04
C GLN A 31 -25.01 -2.90 -8.21
N ILE A 32 -25.35 -2.00 -7.28
CA ILE A 32 -24.39 -1.39 -6.36
C ILE A 32 -23.73 -2.45 -5.47
N LEU A 33 -24.52 -3.40 -4.95
CA LEU A 33 -23.99 -4.53 -4.17
C LEU A 33 -23.11 -5.46 -5.00
N LEU A 34 -23.51 -5.80 -6.23
CA LEU A 34 -22.71 -6.62 -7.15
C LEU A 34 -21.39 -5.93 -7.49
N PHE A 35 -21.41 -4.62 -7.76
CA PHE A 35 -20.23 -3.85 -8.08
C PHE A 35 -19.29 -3.77 -6.88
N TYR A 36 -19.83 -3.56 -5.67
CA TYR A 36 -19.05 -3.53 -4.44
C TYR A 36 -18.43 -4.90 -4.13
N ASN A 37 -19.18 -6.01 -4.30
CA ASN A 37 -18.63 -7.36 -4.18
C ASN A 37 -17.53 -7.62 -5.22
N THR A 38 -17.73 -7.18 -6.47
CA THR A 38 -16.74 -7.34 -7.54
C THR A 38 -15.47 -6.57 -7.22
N PHE A 39 -15.60 -5.34 -6.74
CA PHE A 39 -14.48 -4.52 -6.29
C PHE A 39 -13.75 -5.16 -5.11
N GLU A 40 -14.47 -5.68 -4.12
CA GLU A 40 -13.86 -6.38 -2.98
C GLU A 40 -13.08 -7.61 -3.43
N ILE A 41 -13.64 -8.43 -4.33
CA ILE A 41 -12.96 -9.62 -4.86
C ILE A 41 -11.69 -9.22 -5.61
N ILE A 42 -11.78 -8.22 -6.49
CA ILE A 42 -10.62 -7.71 -7.23
C ILE A 42 -9.55 -7.20 -6.25
N LEU A 43 -9.94 -6.41 -5.25
CA LEU A 43 -9.00 -5.84 -4.29
C LEU A 43 -8.37 -6.91 -3.40
N ARG A 44 -9.10 -7.99 -3.11
CA ARG A 44 -8.60 -9.13 -2.34
C ARG A 44 -7.61 -9.97 -3.13
N ILE A 45 -7.90 -10.27 -4.40
CA ILE A 45 -6.97 -10.96 -5.31
C ILE A 45 -5.71 -10.12 -5.51
N LEU A 46 -5.90 -8.82 -5.74
CA LEU A 46 -4.80 -7.87 -5.88
C LEU A 46 -3.96 -7.80 -4.59
N ASN A 47 -4.61 -7.77 -3.41
CA ASN A 47 -3.91 -7.76 -2.13
C ASN A 47 -3.12 -9.05 -1.91
N ASP A 48 -3.67 -10.23 -2.20
CA ASP A 48 -2.91 -11.48 -2.03
C ASP A 48 -1.67 -11.50 -2.93
N GLY A 49 -1.78 -11.11 -4.20
CA GLY A 49 -0.65 -11.05 -5.11
C GLY A 49 0.38 -9.97 -4.75
N ILE A 50 -0.07 -8.78 -4.37
CA ILE A 50 0.81 -7.66 -4.04
C ILE A 50 1.42 -7.84 -2.64
N SER A 51 0.72 -8.46 -1.68
CA SER A 51 1.17 -8.57 -0.28
C SER A 51 2.56 -9.18 -0.13
N THR A 52 2.81 -10.28 -0.85
CA THR A 52 4.07 -11.00 -0.83
C THR A 52 5.15 -10.25 -1.59
N LEU A 53 4.79 -9.66 -2.74
CA LEU A 53 5.70 -8.82 -3.50
C LEU A 53 6.16 -7.59 -2.69
N LEU A 54 5.23 -6.96 -1.95
CA LEU A 54 5.52 -5.80 -1.13
C LEU A 54 6.40 -6.16 0.07
N ALA A 55 6.12 -7.30 0.73
CA ALA A 55 6.95 -7.80 1.82
C ALA A 55 8.39 -8.11 1.35
N LEU A 56 8.54 -8.78 0.21
CA LEU A 56 9.84 -9.07 -0.38
C LEU A 56 10.56 -7.80 -0.84
N ALA A 57 9.85 -6.89 -1.52
CA ALA A 57 10.42 -5.63 -1.98
C ALA A 57 10.91 -4.76 -0.82
N MET A 58 10.12 -4.61 0.25
CA MET A 58 10.52 -3.86 1.44
C MET A 58 11.69 -4.52 2.18
N GLY A 59 11.67 -5.85 2.32
CA GLY A 59 12.77 -6.59 2.94
C GLY A 59 14.07 -6.46 2.17
N LEU A 60 14.03 -6.67 0.85
CA LEU A 60 15.20 -6.51 -0.02
C LEU A 60 15.70 -5.07 -0.06
N ALA A 61 14.80 -4.08 -0.15
CA ALA A 61 15.18 -2.67 -0.13
C ALA A 61 15.92 -2.33 1.16
N CYS A 62 15.44 -2.79 2.32
CA CYS A 62 16.10 -2.57 3.61
C CYS A 62 17.52 -3.16 3.64
N VAL A 63 17.68 -4.41 3.21
CA VAL A 63 19.00 -5.08 3.20
C VAL A 63 19.95 -4.37 2.24
N VAL A 64 19.51 -4.07 1.01
CA VAL A 64 20.35 -3.40 0.02
C VAL A 64 20.74 -2.01 0.49
N GLU A 65 19.82 -1.23 1.07
CA GLU A 65 20.09 0.11 1.55
C GLU A 65 21.10 0.12 2.70
N VAL A 66 20.98 -0.80 3.67
CA VAL A 66 21.96 -0.95 4.76
C VAL A 66 23.34 -1.31 4.21
N VAL A 67 23.44 -2.26 3.28
CA VAL A 67 24.72 -2.69 2.67
C VAL A 67 25.35 -1.57 1.85
N VAL A 68 24.56 -0.89 1.02
CA VAL A 68 25.03 0.21 0.17
C VAL A 68 25.52 1.39 1.01
N ASN A 69 24.77 1.77 2.06
CA ASN A 69 25.18 2.83 2.98
C ASN A 69 26.45 2.44 3.76
N PHE A 70 26.55 1.19 4.22
CA PHE A 70 27.75 0.70 4.87
C PHE A 70 28.98 0.75 3.95
N LEU A 71 28.86 0.30 2.71
CA LEU A 71 29.93 0.35 1.71
C LEU A 71 30.30 1.80 1.34
N ALA A 72 29.33 2.71 1.27
CA ALA A 72 29.60 4.12 1.00
C ALA A 72 30.41 4.79 2.13
N ILE A 73 30.14 4.42 3.40
CA ILE A 73 30.77 5.01 4.59
C ILE A 73 32.13 4.36 4.89
N LYS A 74 32.17 3.03 5.01
CA LYS A 74 33.37 2.25 5.42
C LYS A 74 34.09 1.53 4.28
N GLY A 75 33.43 1.32 3.15
CA GLY A 75 33.98 0.57 2.01
C GLY A 75 34.95 1.34 1.11
N ARG A 76 35.36 2.57 1.46
CA ARG A 76 36.29 3.39 0.65
C ARG A 76 37.61 2.69 0.31
N ALA A 77 38.09 1.80 1.17
CA ALA A 77 39.32 1.05 0.96
C ALA A 77 39.15 -0.22 0.08
N ILE A 78 37.91 -0.71 -0.08
CA ILE A 78 37.61 -2.00 -0.73
C ILE A 78 37.02 -1.78 -2.13
N VAL A 79 36.29 -0.68 -2.34
CA VAL A 79 35.57 -0.38 -3.57
C VAL A 79 36.47 0.39 -4.55
N PRO A 80 36.64 -0.07 -5.81
CA PRO A 80 37.37 0.69 -6.83
C PRO A 80 36.69 2.04 -7.07
N GLY A 81 37.46 3.13 -7.12
CA GLY A 81 36.94 4.51 -7.15
C GLY A 81 35.91 4.80 -8.25
N ALA A 82 35.95 4.08 -9.38
CA ALA A 82 34.97 4.19 -10.46
C ALA A 82 33.55 3.77 -10.07
N PHE A 83 33.39 2.84 -9.12
CA PHE A 83 32.08 2.39 -8.64
C PHE A 83 31.57 3.19 -7.44
N TYR A 84 32.44 3.97 -6.78
CA TYR A 84 32.08 4.79 -5.62
C TYR A 84 30.86 5.71 -5.81
N PRO A 85 30.66 6.40 -6.96
CA PRO A 85 29.48 7.26 -7.14
C PRO A 85 28.17 6.48 -7.31
N ILE A 86 28.21 5.21 -7.68
CA ILE A 86 27.01 4.39 -7.90
C ILE A 86 26.33 4.08 -6.56
N PHE A 87 27.10 3.84 -5.51
CA PHE A 87 26.58 3.53 -4.17
C PHE A 87 25.67 4.63 -3.59
N PRO A 88 26.07 5.91 -3.49
CA PRO A 88 25.18 6.97 -3.01
C PRO A 88 23.99 7.21 -3.95
N SER A 89 24.15 7.04 -5.28
CA SER A 89 23.02 7.14 -6.21
C SER A 89 21.97 6.04 -5.98
N VAL A 90 22.40 4.79 -5.77
CA VAL A 90 21.51 3.66 -5.48
C VAL A 90 20.89 3.80 -4.08
N GLY A 91 21.68 4.26 -3.10
CA GLY A 91 21.24 4.53 -1.73
C GLY A 91 20.16 5.62 -1.64
N VAL A 92 20.10 6.55 -2.60
CA VAL A 92 19.00 7.52 -2.71
C VAL A 92 17.86 7.00 -3.59
N GLY A 93 18.18 6.31 -4.69
CA GLY A 93 17.19 5.84 -5.66
C GLY A 93 16.21 4.81 -5.08
N ILE A 94 16.71 3.81 -4.34
CA ILE A 94 15.89 2.74 -3.74
C ILE A 94 14.84 3.28 -2.75
N PRO A 95 15.20 4.13 -1.78
CA PRO A 95 14.20 4.68 -0.85
C PRO A 95 13.20 5.60 -1.56
N VAL A 96 13.59 6.32 -2.62
CA VAL A 96 12.66 7.16 -3.40
C VAL A 96 11.62 6.29 -4.11
N VAL A 97 12.05 5.23 -4.81
CA VAL A 97 11.11 4.31 -5.48
C VAL A 97 10.21 3.62 -4.45
N SER A 98 10.79 3.11 -3.36
CA SER A 98 10.04 2.47 -2.28
C SER A 98 9.02 3.42 -1.65
N TYR A 99 9.38 4.70 -1.48
CA TYR A 99 8.47 5.72 -0.95
C TYR A 99 7.25 5.93 -1.83
N THR A 100 7.45 6.05 -3.15
CA THR A 100 6.35 6.26 -4.10
C THR A 100 5.41 5.06 -4.15
N LEU A 101 5.95 3.83 -4.24
CA LEU A 101 5.17 2.60 -4.24
C LEU A 101 4.38 2.43 -2.94
N LEU A 102 5.00 2.69 -1.79
CA LEU A 102 4.31 2.60 -0.50
C LEU A 102 3.26 3.70 -0.34
N ALA A 103 3.50 4.90 -0.86
CA ALA A 103 2.54 5.99 -0.84
C ALA A 103 1.29 5.68 -1.66
N ASP A 104 1.48 5.15 -2.87
CA ASP A 104 0.38 4.74 -3.73
C ASP A 104 -0.43 3.61 -3.08
N ALA A 105 0.23 2.60 -2.52
CA ALA A 105 -0.44 1.51 -1.83
C ALA A 105 -1.21 1.99 -0.59
N VAL A 106 -0.64 2.88 0.23
CA VAL A 106 -1.36 3.47 1.38
C VAL A 106 -2.57 4.28 0.93
N ASN A 107 -2.42 5.11 -0.12
CA ASN A 107 -3.52 5.93 -0.65
C ASN A 107 -4.69 5.07 -1.14
N VAL A 108 -4.42 3.99 -1.90
CA VAL A 108 -5.46 3.05 -2.35
C VAL A 108 -6.19 2.42 -1.15
N GLY A 109 -5.44 2.02 -0.11
CA GLY A 109 -6.01 1.48 1.12
C GLY A 109 -6.85 2.50 1.92
N GLU A 110 -6.46 3.78 1.93
CA GLU A 110 -7.23 4.85 2.56
C GLU A 110 -8.50 5.20 1.76
N CYS A 111 -8.43 5.29 0.43
CA CYS A 111 -9.59 5.48 -0.44
C CYS A 111 -10.64 4.36 -0.21
N ALA A 112 -10.20 3.10 -0.11
CA ALA A 112 -11.09 1.98 0.19
C ALA A 112 -11.74 2.11 1.59
N LYS A 113 -11.03 2.65 2.58
CA LYS A 113 -11.59 2.95 3.92
C LYS A 113 -12.66 4.04 3.88
N HIS A 114 -12.50 5.08 3.05
CA HIS A 114 -13.48 6.14 2.90
C HIS A 114 -14.74 5.71 2.13
N LEU A 115 -14.64 4.66 1.30
CA LEU A 115 -15.76 4.15 0.52
C LEU A 115 -16.88 3.57 1.39
N LYS A 116 -16.53 2.86 2.47
CA LYS A 116 -17.51 2.23 3.39
C LYS A 116 -18.45 3.23 4.09
N PRO A 117 -17.96 4.28 4.77
CA PRO A 117 -18.84 5.27 5.41
C PRO A 117 -19.60 6.12 4.39
N ALA A 118 -19.04 6.41 3.21
CA ALA A 118 -19.78 7.05 2.13
C ALA A 118 -21.00 6.20 1.72
N CYS A 119 -20.79 4.89 1.51
CA CYS A 119 -21.86 3.97 1.17
C CYS A 119 -22.91 3.83 2.30
N ASP A 120 -22.49 3.75 3.57
CA ASP A 120 -23.39 3.67 4.72
C ASP A 120 -24.25 4.95 4.89
N ASN A 121 -23.66 6.13 4.66
CA ASN A 121 -24.36 7.42 4.68
C ASN A 121 -25.39 7.56 3.55
N HIS A 122 -25.17 6.93 2.41
CA HIS A 122 -26.13 6.93 1.30
C HIS A 122 -27.29 5.96 1.53
N ILE A 123 -27.02 4.82 2.17
CA ILE A 123 -28.04 3.79 2.44
C ILE A 123 -28.93 4.18 3.62
N SER A 124 -28.38 4.87 4.62
CA SER A 124 -29.14 5.40 5.76
C SER A 124 -30.18 6.45 5.36
N LYS A 125 -30.02 7.10 4.19
CA LYS A 125 -30.99 8.08 3.63
C LYS A 125 -32.20 7.45 2.94
N ARG A 126 -32.17 6.15 2.63
CA ARG A 126 -33.35 5.42 2.11
C ARG A 126 -34.15 4.83 3.27
N LYS A 127 -35.44 4.55 3.08
CA LYS A 127 -36.32 3.97 4.12
C LYS A 127 -36.69 2.50 3.87
N ASP A 128 -36.71 2.05 2.61
CA ASP A 128 -37.40 0.80 2.26
C ASP A 128 -36.53 -0.47 2.27
N THR A 129 -35.20 -0.36 2.16
CA THR A 129 -34.26 -1.52 2.08
C THR A 129 -33.05 -1.44 3.02
N VAL A 130 -33.13 -0.58 4.04
CA VAL A 130 -31.99 -0.19 4.89
C VAL A 130 -31.46 -1.33 5.74
N ARG A 131 -32.35 -2.16 6.31
CA ARG A 131 -31.95 -3.14 7.33
C ARG A 131 -31.08 -4.27 6.78
N TYR A 132 -31.43 -4.78 5.59
CA TYR A 132 -30.67 -5.82 4.91
C TYR A 132 -29.34 -5.28 4.36
N MET A 133 -29.37 -4.13 3.69
CA MET A 133 -28.16 -3.51 3.12
C MET A 133 -27.16 -3.09 4.20
N LYS A 134 -27.64 -2.51 5.30
CA LYS A 134 -26.78 -2.10 6.42
C LYS A 134 -26.11 -3.30 7.10
N ARG A 135 -26.81 -4.43 7.22
CA ARG A 135 -26.20 -5.70 7.69
C ARG A 135 -25.12 -6.19 6.72
N ARG A 136 -25.39 -6.13 5.42
CA ARG A 136 -24.47 -6.62 4.39
C ARG A 136 -23.20 -5.76 4.26
N ILE A 137 -23.33 -4.43 4.30
CA ILE A 137 -22.17 -3.52 4.32
C ILE A 137 -21.37 -3.61 5.62
N ARG A 138 -22.06 -3.85 6.74
CA ARG A 138 -21.37 -4.09 8.01
C ARG A 138 -20.57 -5.39 7.96
N ALA A 139 -21.12 -6.43 7.32
CA ALA A 139 -20.46 -7.72 7.12
C ALA A 139 -19.25 -7.64 6.18
N VAL A 140 -19.27 -6.75 5.19
CA VAL A 140 -18.09 -6.54 4.34
C VAL A 140 -17.00 -5.82 5.13
N LYS A 141 -15.88 -6.49 5.30
CA LYS A 141 -14.68 -5.95 5.95
C LYS A 141 -13.94 -5.11 4.91
N VAL A 142 -13.58 -3.87 5.26
CA VAL A 142 -12.75 -3.06 4.36
C VAL A 142 -11.44 -3.80 4.17
N VAL A 143 -11.12 -4.17 2.93
CA VAL A 143 -9.84 -4.80 2.59
C VAL A 143 -8.75 -3.79 2.91
N GLN A 144 -8.01 -4.04 3.98
CA GLN A 144 -6.80 -3.29 4.30
C GLN A 144 -5.64 -3.98 3.59
N LEU A 145 -4.86 -3.20 2.83
CA LEU A 145 -3.66 -3.71 2.22
C LEU A 145 -2.68 -4.14 3.32
N SER A 146 -2.28 -5.41 3.28
CA SER A 146 -1.33 -6.00 4.22
C SER A 146 -0.15 -6.57 3.46
N GLY A 147 1.05 -6.41 4.01
CA GLY A 147 2.24 -7.12 3.57
C GLY A 147 2.36 -8.43 4.34
N GLY A 148 2.53 -9.53 3.63
CA GLY A 148 2.50 -10.86 4.22
C GLY A 148 3.05 -11.93 3.29
N ILE A 149 3.56 -13.00 3.87
CA ILE A 149 4.12 -14.14 3.14
C ILE A 149 3.23 -15.35 3.42
N LEU A 150 2.81 -16.08 2.37
CA LEU A 150 2.15 -17.39 2.49
C LEU A 150 0.96 -17.39 3.50
N SER A 151 0.09 -16.39 3.43
CA SER A 151 -1.10 -16.20 4.32
C SER A 151 -0.82 -15.61 5.71
N TYR A 152 0.43 -15.40 6.11
CA TYR A 152 0.75 -14.66 7.34
C TYR A 152 0.84 -13.17 7.06
N THR A 153 -0.02 -12.39 7.71
CA THR A 153 0.05 -10.93 7.68
C THR A 153 1.19 -10.45 8.58
N LEU A 154 2.29 -10.00 7.98
CA LEU A 154 3.46 -9.50 8.71
C LEU A 154 3.24 -8.05 9.15
N PHE A 155 2.67 -7.22 8.28
CA PHE A 155 2.42 -5.82 8.57
C PHE A 155 1.19 -5.30 7.84
N TYR A 156 0.47 -4.38 8.47
CA TYR A 156 -0.58 -3.61 7.81
C TYR A 156 0.04 -2.36 7.18
N LEU A 157 -0.33 -2.02 5.96
CA LEU A 157 0.06 -0.75 5.37
C LEU A 157 -0.72 0.37 6.05
N SER A 158 -0.05 1.06 6.94
CA SER A 158 -0.53 2.27 7.61
C SER A 158 0.44 3.41 7.32
N LYS A 159 -0.01 4.65 7.50
CA LYS A 159 0.86 5.84 7.47
C LYS A 159 2.07 5.68 8.41
N CYS A 160 1.89 5.01 9.55
CA CYS A 160 2.95 4.74 10.51
C CYS A 160 4.02 3.76 9.98
N THR A 161 3.67 2.86 9.05
CA THR A 161 4.59 1.85 8.51
C THR A 161 5.73 2.51 7.74
N LYS A 162 5.48 3.67 7.10
CA LYS A 162 6.53 4.49 6.46
C LYS A 162 7.59 4.93 7.45
N ALA A 163 7.17 5.57 8.54
CA ALA A 163 8.07 6.08 9.56
C ALA A 163 8.88 4.95 10.20
N MET A 164 8.20 3.84 10.53
CA MET A 164 8.84 2.67 11.13
C MET A 164 9.90 2.06 10.21
N PHE A 165 9.63 1.98 8.90
CA PHE A 165 10.59 1.45 7.92
C PHE A 165 11.88 2.28 7.88
N TYR A 166 11.77 3.62 7.82
CA TYR A 166 12.94 4.50 7.84
C TYR A 166 13.71 4.44 9.16
N SER A 167 12.99 4.43 10.29
CA SER A 167 13.63 4.27 11.60
C SER A 167 14.42 2.97 11.71
N CYS A 168 13.86 1.86 11.20
CA CYS A 168 14.57 0.58 11.15
C CYS A 168 15.80 0.64 10.26
N MET A 169 15.71 1.19 9.05
CA MET A 169 16.86 1.30 8.13
C MET A 169 18.00 2.11 8.74
N LEU A 170 17.70 3.28 9.32
CA LEU A 170 18.70 4.11 9.99
C LEU A 170 19.31 3.40 11.20
N TYR A 171 18.47 2.75 12.01
CA TYR A 171 18.93 1.99 13.17
C TYR A 171 19.89 0.87 12.77
N TYR A 172 19.53 0.03 11.79
CA TYR A 172 20.39 -1.05 11.32
C TYR A 172 21.65 -0.54 10.64
N THR A 173 21.58 0.56 9.90
CA THR A 173 22.77 1.19 9.30
C THR A 173 23.73 1.68 10.39
N ASN A 174 23.22 2.36 11.43
CA ASN A 174 24.04 2.81 12.55
C ASN A 174 24.67 1.63 13.30
N VAL A 175 23.89 0.58 13.58
CA VAL A 175 24.39 -0.63 14.24
C VAL A 175 25.48 -1.30 13.40
N ALA A 176 25.28 -1.45 12.09
CA ALA A 176 26.29 -2.02 11.19
C ALA A 176 27.56 -1.17 11.10
N CYS A 177 27.43 0.15 11.08
CA CYS A 177 28.56 1.08 11.10
C CYS A 177 29.34 1.00 12.41
N LEU A 178 28.67 0.80 13.55
CA LEU A 178 29.31 0.71 14.87
C LEU A 178 29.90 -0.68 15.17
N SER A 179 29.28 -1.76 14.67
CA SER A 179 29.69 -3.12 14.98
C SER A 179 30.97 -3.56 14.27
N ILE A 180 31.20 -3.08 13.05
CA ILE A 180 32.37 -3.46 12.26
C ILE A 180 33.46 -2.41 12.46
N SER A 181 34.29 -2.55 13.49
CA SER A 181 35.57 -1.83 13.57
C SER A 181 36.52 -2.45 12.53
N LEU A 182 36.67 -1.78 11.38
CA LEU A 182 37.63 -2.14 10.35
C LEU A 182 38.92 -1.33 10.54
#